data_AF-A0A961V5P0-F1
#
_entry.id   AF-A0A961V5P0-F1
#
_cell.length_a   1.000
_cell.length_b   1.000
_cell.length_c   1.000
_cell.angle_alpha   90.00
_cell.angle_beta   90.00
_cell.angle_gamma   90.00
#
_symmetry.space_group_name_H-M   'P 1'
#
loop_
_entity.id
_entity.type
_entity.pdbx_description
1 polymer ?
#
loop_
_entity_poly.entity_id
_entity_poly.type
_entity_poly.pdbx_seq_one_letter_code
_entity_poly.pdbx_strand_id
1 'polypeptide(L)'
;MPQPVQTAIDEALDDEFRAEAFYAAVIAAHGDIRPFVNIIEAEKRHAAMLDAVLTTYGLAAPANPYLDGTKPALEAPATIAEACKAGVAAEIANRDLYDDNLIPAAAGYPDVIAVFEALRDASQNNHLPAFQRCVARYS
;
A
#
# COMPACT_ATOMS: atom_id res chain seq x y z
N MET A 1 -1.46 -19.41 -11.95
CA MET A 1 -2.29 -18.29 -12.46
C MET A 1 -1.70 -17.75 -13.76
N PRO A 2 -2.48 -17.11 -14.65
CA PRO A 2 -2.01 -16.48 -15.87
C PRO A 2 -1.12 -15.27 -15.58
N GLN A 3 -0.18 -14.98 -16.49
CA GLN A 3 0.78 -13.88 -16.31
C GLN A 3 0.14 -12.52 -15.99
N PRO A 4 -0.96 -12.07 -16.64
CA PRO A 4 -1.57 -10.78 -16.30
C PRO A 4 -2.06 -10.68 -14.86
N VAL A 5 -2.63 -11.76 -14.33
CA VAL A 5 -3.15 -11.81 -12.94
C VAL A 5 -1.98 -11.79 -11.95
N GLN A 6 -0.93 -12.56 -12.24
CA GLN A 6 0.28 -12.55 -11.40
C GLN A 6 0.93 -11.17 -11.39
N THR A 7 1.08 -10.54 -12.56
CA THR A 7 1.64 -9.19 -12.66
C THR A 7 0.80 -8.17 -11.89
N ALA A 8 -0.53 -8.29 -11.89
CA ALA A 8 -1.38 -7.43 -11.07
C ALA A 8 -1.15 -7.62 -9.56
N ILE A 9 -0.95 -8.86 -9.10
CA ILE A 9 -0.63 -9.13 -7.69
C ILE A 9 0.76 -8.61 -7.34
N ASP A 10 1.74 -8.77 -8.23
CA ASP A 10 3.10 -8.25 -8.03
C ASP A 10 3.10 -6.71 -7.95
N GLU A 11 2.27 -6.04 -8.76
CA GLU A 11 2.09 -4.59 -8.73
C GLU A 11 1.37 -4.12 -7.46
N ALA A 12 0.33 -4.83 -7.02
CA ALA A 12 -0.32 -4.58 -5.72
C ALA A 12 0.69 -4.71 -4.57
N LEU A 13 1.48 -5.79 -4.55
CA LEU A 13 2.52 -6.00 -3.53
C LEU A 13 3.57 -4.88 -3.53
N ASP A 14 4.02 -4.41 -4.70
CA ASP A 14 4.96 -3.29 -4.76
C ASP A 14 4.41 -2.02 -4.13
N ASP A 15 3.11 -1.74 -4.35
CA ASP A 15 2.46 -0.56 -3.79
C ASP A 15 2.32 -0.65 -2.26
N GLU A 16 1.86 -1.79 -1.73
CA GLU A 16 1.78 -2.02 -0.27
C GLU A 16 3.17 -1.96 0.38
N PHE A 17 4.19 -2.54 -0.26
CA PHE A 17 5.58 -2.50 0.23
C PHE A 17 6.17 -1.09 0.22
N ARG A 18 5.87 -0.32 -0.82
CA ARG A 18 6.28 1.08 -0.91
C ARG A 18 5.60 1.92 0.16
N ALA A 19 4.31 1.72 0.41
CA ALA A 19 3.56 2.42 1.45
C ALA A 19 4.14 2.09 2.84
N GLU A 20 4.35 0.81 3.16
CA GLU A 20 4.97 0.37 4.41
C GLU A 20 6.34 1.05 4.61
N ALA A 21 7.22 0.99 3.60
CA ALA A 21 8.55 1.54 3.68
C ALA A 21 8.55 3.07 3.80
N PHE A 22 7.64 3.75 3.10
CA PHE A 22 7.49 5.19 3.18
C PHE A 22 7.03 5.62 4.58
N TYR A 23 6.04 4.93 5.14
CA TYR A 23 5.55 5.22 6.48
C TYR A 23 6.59 4.90 7.55
N ALA A 24 7.36 3.82 7.38
CA ALA A 24 8.50 3.51 8.24
C ALA A 24 9.54 4.65 8.23
N ALA A 25 9.87 5.18 7.05
CA ALA A 25 10.79 6.32 6.91
C ALA A 25 10.24 7.58 7.61
N VAL A 26 8.96 7.89 7.42
CA VAL A 26 8.30 9.03 8.09
C VAL A 26 8.32 8.88 9.61
N ILE A 27 8.00 7.68 10.13
CA ILE A 27 8.04 7.40 11.57
C ILE A 27 9.46 7.55 12.12
N ALA A 28 10.46 7.06 11.39
CA ALA A 28 11.86 7.19 11.80
C ALA A 28 12.32 8.67 11.85
N ALA A 29 11.85 9.50 10.93
CA ALA A 29 12.24 10.91 10.85
C ALA A 29 11.44 11.83 11.80
N HIS A 30 10.14 11.57 11.99
CA HIS A 30 9.21 12.48 12.66
C HIS A 30 8.58 11.91 13.95
N GLY A 31 8.91 10.66 14.31
CA GLY A 31 8.36 9.93 15.44
C GLY A 31 6.99 9.29 15.17
N ASP A 32 6.35 8.78 16.23
CA ASP A 32 5.09 8.03 16.16
C ASP A 32 3.87 8.94 15.91
N ILE A 33 3.83 9.56 14.73
CA ILE A 33 2.79 10.51 14.34
C ILE A 33 1.64 9.82 13.61
N ARG A 34 0.41 10.21 13.95
CA ARG A 34 -0.78 9.74 13.25
C ARG A 34 -0.92 10.44 11.88
N PRO A 35 -1.35 9.73 10.83
CA PRO A 35 -1.86 8.36 10.87
C PRO A 35 -0.81 7.27 10.58
N PHE A 36 0.44 7.63 10.25
CA PHE A 36 1.51 6.71 9.84
C PHE A 36 1.68 5.50 10.75
N VAL A 37 1.79 5.72 12.08
CA VAL A 37 1.92 4.64 13.08
C VAL A 37 0.76 3.64 13.08
N ASN A 38 -0.43 4.05 12.66
CA ASN A 38 -1.59 3.16 12.60
C ASN A 38 -1.70 2.47 11.23
N ILE A 39 -1.41 3.20 10.16
CA ILE A 39 -1.62 2.72 8.78
C ILE A 39 -0.51 1.75 8.36
N ILE A 40 0.72 1.91 8.85
CA ILE A 40 1.81 0.96 8.55
C ILE A 40 1.45 -0.49 8.90
N GLU A 41 0.68 -0.71 9.97
CA GLU A 41 0.20 -2.04 10.34
C GLU A 41 -0.96 -2.54 9.46
N ALA A 42 -1.67 -1.64 8.77
CA ALA A 42 -2.62 -2.03 7.73
C ALA A 42 -1.88 -2.49 6.47
N GLU A 43 -0.85 -1.77 6.02
CA GLU A 43 -0.12 -2.14 4.79
C GLU A 43 0.60 -3.48 4.93
N LYS A 44 1.15 -3.78 6.11
CA LYS A 44 1.68 -5.12 6.40
C LYS A 44 0.63 -6.23 6.28
N ARG A 45 -0.60 -5.95 6.70
CA ARG A 45 -1.72 -6.90 6.57
C ARG A 45 -2.18 -7.02 5.13
N HIS A 46 -2.18 -5.93 4.37
CA HIS A 46 -2.50 -5.95 2.94
C HIS A 46 -1.51 -6.84 2.18
N ALA A 47 -0.20 -6.64 2.40
CA ALA A 47 0.83 -7.51 1.83
C ALA A 47 0.64 -8.99 2.23
N ALA A 48 0.28 -9.26 3.49
CA ALA A 48 -0.02 -10.62 3.95
C ALA A 48 -1.28 -11.23 3.31
N MET A 49 -2.30 -10.42 2.99
CA MET A 49 -3.49 -10.87 2.26
C MET A 49 -3.14 -11.26 0.82
N LEU A 50 -2.28 -10.48 0.16
CA LEU A 50 -1.77 -10.78 -1.19
C LEU A 50 -0.90 -12.04 -1.19
N ASP A 51 -0.02 -12.21 -0.19
CA ASP A 51 0.77 -13.44 -0.01
C ASP A 51 -0.11 -14.67 0.24
N ALA A 52 -1.17 -14.53 1.02
CA ALA A 52 -2.14 -15.60 1.25
C ALA A 52 -2.81 -16.04 -0.07
N VAL A 53 -3.16 -15.10 -0.95
CA VAL A 53 -3.66 -15.40 -2.30
C VAL A 53 -2.59 -16.12 -3.12
N LEU A 54 -1.35 -15.61 -3.20
CA LEU A 54 -0.26 -16.27 -3.92
C LEU A 54 -0.02 -17.71 -3.46
N THR A 55 -0.11 -17.95 -2.15
CA THR A 55 0.07 -19.26 -1.53
C THR A 55 -0.96 -20.28 -2.03
N THR A 56 -2.21 -19.87 -2.30
CA THR A 56 -3.23 -20.79 -2.87
C THR A 56 -2.87 -21.29 -4.27
N TYR A 57 -2.00 -20.55 -4.97
CA TYR A 57 -1.48 -20.89 -6.29
C TYR A 57 -0.06 -21.49 -6.26
N GLY A 58 0.48 -21.80 -5.09
CA GLY A 58 1.82 -22.38 -4.93
C GLY A 58 2.96 -21.39 -5.15
N LEU A 59 2.67 -20.09 -5.02
CA LEU A 59 3.63 -18.99 -5.09
C LEU A 59 3.80 -18.39 -3.68
N ALA A 60 4.79 -17.52 -3.50
CA ALA A 60 4.98 -16.76 -2.26
C ALA A 60 5.42 -15.34 -2.60
N ALA A 61 4.97 -14.37 -1.81
CA ALA A 61 5.44 -13.00 -1.91
C ALA A 61 6.93 -12.91 -1.53
N PRO A 62 7.72 -12.06 -2.21
CA PRO A 62 9.08 -11.77 -1.76
C PRO A 62 9.05 -10.94 -0.48
N ALA A 63 10.21 -10.80 0.19
CA ALA A 63 10.37 -9.79 1.23
C ALA A 63 10.20 -8.38 0.65
N ASN A 64 9.84 -7.40 1.49
CA ASN A 64 9.70 -6.02 1.08
C ASN A 64 11.06 -5.48 0.56
N PRO A 65 11.20 -5.19 -0.74
CA PRO A 65 12.49 -4.88 -1.34
C PRO A 65 13.03 -3.50 -0.93
N TYR A 66 12.17 -2.61 -0.45
CA TYR A 66 12.55 -1.28 0.05
C TYR A 66 13.13 -1.35 1.47
N LEU A 67 12.84 -2.43 2.21
CA LEU A 67 13.31 -2.65 3.57
C LEU A 67 14.47 -3.65 3.65
N ASP A 68 14.58 -4.58 2.70
CA ASP A 68 15.69 -5.56 2.64
C ASP A 68 16.94 -5.04 1.90
N GLY A 69 16.84 -3.88 1.25
CA GLY A 69 17.94 -3.21 0.54
C GLY A 69 18.08 -3.59 -0.94
N THR A 70 17.17 -4.39 -1.48
CA THR A 70 17.15 -4.75 -2.92
C THR A 70 16.73 -3.58 -3.80
N LYS A 71 15.86 -2.70 -3.28
CA LYS A 71 15.49 -1.41 -3.88
C LYS A 71 16.02 -0.26 -3.02
N PRO A 72 16.23 0.94 -3.62
CA PRO A 72 16.60 2.12 -2.86
C PRO A 72 15.61 2.42 -1.74
N ALA A 73 16.12 2.72 -0.56
CA ALA A 73 15.30 3.13 0.57
C ALA A 73 14.52 4.41 0.25
N LEU A 74 13.32 4.53 0.80
CA LEU A 74 12.49 5.72 0.64
C LEU A 74 12.88 6.77 1.70
N GLU A 75 12.85 8.03 1.29
CA GLU A 75 13.16 9.16 2.16
C GLU A 75 11.88 9.83 2.66
N ALA A 76 11.88 10.21 3.94
CA ALA A 76 10.80 11.00 4.51
C ALA A 76 10.84 12.44 3.99
N PRO A 77 9.69 13.07 3.72
CA PRO A 77 9.63 14.50 3.47
C PRO A 77 10.16 15.31 4.66
N ALA A 78 10.63 16.54 4.40
CA ALA A 78 11.27 17.38 5.41
C ALA A 78 10.32 17.81 6.54
N THR A 79 9.01 17.86 6.26
CA THR A 79 7.99 18.27 7.24
C THR A 79 6.86 17.26 7.34
N ILE A 80 6.22 17.22 8.53
CA ILE A 80 5.01 16.42 8.75
C ILE A 80 3.88 16.84 7.78
N ALA A 81 3.76 18.14 7.48
CA ALA A 81 2.76 18.65 6.55
C ALA A 81 2.95 18.08 5.13
N GLU A 82 4.18 18.01 4.64
CA GLU A 82 4.50 17.38 3.35
C GLU A 82 4.28 15.87 3.39
N ALA A 83 4.64 15.20 4.48
CA ALA A 83 4.36 13.77 4.66
C ALA A 83 2.86 13.48 4.62
N CYS A 84 2.03 14.26 5.32
CA CYS A 84 0.57 14.10 5.27
C CYS A 84 0.02 14.28 3.84
N LYS A 85 0.53 15.26 3.08
CA LYS A 85 0.12 15.50 1.69
C LYS A 85 0.56 14.37 0.77
N ALA A 86 1.77 13.85 0.95
CA ALA A 86 2.26 12.68 0.23
C ALA A 86 1.40 11.45 0.51
N GLY A 87 0.98 11.24 1.77
CA GLY A 87 0.02 10.19 2.14
C GLY A 87 -1.31 10.33 1.40
N VAL A 88 -1.92 11.53 1.37
CA VAL A 88 -3.15 11.76 0.58
C VAL A 88 -2.96 11.40 -0.89
N ALA A 89 -1.85 11.82 -1.49
CA ALA A 89 -1.56 11.52 -2.89
C ALA A 89 -1.37 10.02 -3.13
N ALA A 90 -0.70 9.31 -2.22
CA ALA A 90 -0.49 7.87 -2.27
C ALA A 90 -1.82 7.12 -2.23
N GLU A 91 -2.74 7.47 -1.31
CA GLU A 91 -4.03 6.76 -1.22
C GLU A 91 -4.94 6.98 -2.44
N ILE A 92 -4.89 8.17 -3.05
CA ILE A 92 -5.61 8.44 -4.29
C ILE A 92 -5.03 7.58 -5.42
N ALA A 93 -3.70 7.55 -5.53
CA ALA A 93 -3.02 6.75 -6.55
C ALA A 93 -3.25 5.24 -6.36
N ASN A 94 -3.29 4.76 -5.11
CA ASN A 94 -3.60 3.37 -4.77
C ASN A 94 -5.02 3.00 -5.20
N ARG A 95 -6.03 3.81 -4.82
CA ARG A 95 -7.42 3.58 -5.29
C ARG A 95 -7.47 3.49 -6.82
N ASP A 96 -6.90 4.47 -7.51
CA ASP A 96 -6.96 4.55 -8.98
C ASP A 96 -6.23 3.37 -9.62
N LEU A 97 -5.10 2.93 -9.05
CA LEU A 97 -4.39 1.73 -9.48
C LEU A 97 -5.28 0.49 -9.39
N TYR A 98 -5.98 0.28 -8.27
CA TYR A 98 -6.89 -0.86 -8.12
C TYR A 98 -8.07 -0.81 -9.09
N ASP A 99 -8.73 0.35 -9.18
CA ASP A 99 -9.95 0.54 -9.98
C ASP A 99 -9.67 0.43 -11.49
N ASP A 100 -8.60 1.07 -11.98
CA ASP A 100 -8.35 1.23 -13.41
C ASP A 100 -7.50 0.07 -13.98
N ASN A 101 -6.63 -0.54 -13.17
CA ASN A 101 -5.64 -1.50 -13.66
C ASN A 101 -5.81 -2.90 -13.04
N LEU A 102 -5.73 -3.01 -11.71
CA LEU A 102 -5.54 -4.31 -11.05
C LEU A 102 -6.80 -5.18 -11.08
N ILE A 103 -7.96 -4.61 -10.74
CA ILE A 103 -9.24 -5.34 -10.75
C ILE A 103 -9.60 -5.80 -12.17
N PRO A 104 -9.50 -4.96 -13.22
CA PRO A 104 -9.68 -5.42 -14.61
C PRO A 104 -8.71 -6.53 -15.02
N ALA A 105 -7.43 -6.44 -14.62
CA ALA A 105 -6.42 -7.45 -14.95
C ALA A 105 -6.68 -8.81 -14.27
N ALA A 106 -7.36 -8.82 -13.12
CA ALA A 106 -7.74 -10.02 -12.39
C ALA A 106 -9.08 -10.65 -12.86
N ALA A 107 -9.64 -10.21 -13.98
CA ALA A 107 -10.90 -10.73 -14.49
C ALA A 107 -10.90 -12.28 -14.59
N GLY A 108 -11.89 -12.90 -13.96
CA GLY A 108 -12.01 -14.36 -13.86
C GLY A 108 -11.33 -15.01 -12.64
N TYR A 109 -10.73 -14.21 -11.75
CA TYR A 109 -10.10 -14.63 -10.50
C TYR A 109 -10.81 -13.96 -9.31
N PRO A 110 -12.00 -14.46 -8.92
CA PRO A 110 -12.84 -13.79 -7.91
C PRO A 110 -12.21 -13.72 -6.52
N ASP A 111 -11.31 -14.65 -6.18
CA ASP A 111 -10.54 -14.63 -4.94
C ASP A 111 -9.50 -13.51 -4.93
N VAL A 112 -8.80 -13.28 -6.05
CA VAL A 112 -7.88 -12.15 -6.24
C VAL A 112 -8.65 -10.83 -6.20
N ILE A 113 -9.76 -10.74 -6.96
CA ILE A 113 -10.61 -9.54 -7.01
C ILE A 113 -11.12 -9.17 -5.62
N ALA A 114 -11.58 -10.14 -4.82
CA ALA A 114 -12.08 -9.86 -3.48
C ALA A 114 -11.02 -9.24 -2.55
N VAL A 115 -9.75 -9.67 -2.68
CA VAL A 115 -8.63 -9.06 -1.95
C VAL A 115 -8.35 -7.65 -2.48
N PHE A 116 -8.28 -7.47 -3.80
CA PHE A 116 -8.07 -6.15 -4.41
C PHE A 116 -9.14 -5.14 -4.01
N GLU A 117 -10.41 -5.52 -4.03
CA GLU A 117 -11.53 -4.67 -3.60
C GLU A 117 -11.41 -4.30 -2.11
N ALA A 118 -11.01 -5.25 -1.25
CA ALA A 118 -10.81 -4.99 0.18
C ALA A 118 -9.67 -3.98 0.45
N LEU A 119 -8.55 -4.11 -0.27
CA LEU A 119 -7.40 -3.19 -0.16
C LEU A 119 -7.76 -1.80 -0.69
N ARG A 120 -8.37 -1.73 -1.87
CA ARG A 120 -8.91 -0.49 -2.46
C ARG A 120 -9.87 0.22 -1.50
N ASP A 121 -10.82 -0.53 -0.92
CA ASP A 121 -11.80 0.01 0.02
C ASP A 121 -11.14 0.52 1.31
N ALA A 122 -10.10 -0.17 1.80
CA ALA A 122 -9.34 0.28 2.97
C ALA A 122 -8.61 1.59 2.70
N SER A 123 -7.92 1.68 1.56
CA SER A 123 -7.25 2.91 1.12
C SER A 123 -8.26 4.07 1.00
N GLN A 124 -9.33 3.88 0.22
CA GLN A 124 -10.31 4.94 -0.08
C GLN A 124 -11.14 5.36 1.14
N ASN A 125 -11.62 4.41 1.95
CA ASN A 125 -12.60 4.71 2.98
C ASN A 125 -11.98 4.93 4.37
N ASN A 126 -10.75 4.46 4.60
CA ASN A 126 -10.10 4.55 5.91
C ASN A 126 -8.83 5.40 5.86
N HIS A 127 -7.87 5.06 4.98
CA HIS A 127 -6.56 5.69 4.96
C HIS A 127 -6.64 7.12 4.42
N LEU A 128 -7.28 7.32 3.27
CA LEU A 128 -7.42 8.64 2.65
C LEU A 128 -8.07 9.66 3.60
N PRO A 129 -9.22 9.39 4.26
CA PRO A 129 -9.77 10.31 5.25
C PRO A 129 -8.83 10.55 6.44
N ALA A 130 -8.03 9.56 6.86
CA ALA A 130 -7.06 9.73 7.93
C ALA A 130 -5.91 10.67 7.53
N PHE A 131 -5.40 10.55 6.31
CA PHE A 131 -4.40 11.46 5.76
C PHE A 131 -4.96 12.86 5.48
N GLN A 132 -6.22 12.99 5.04
CA GLN A 132 -6.88 14.30 4.92
C GLN A 132 -6.99 15.00 6.29
N ARG A 133 -7.32 14.27 7.36
CA ARG A 133 -7.29 14.80 8.74
C ARG A 133 -5.87 15.10 9.22
N CYS A 134 -4.86 14.38 8.72
CA CYS A 134 -3.44 14.69 8.96
C CYS A 134 -3.11 16.06 8.39
N VAL A 135 -3.42 16.29 7.11
CA VAL A 135 -3.21 17.58 6.44
C VAL A 135 -3.89 18.69 7.25
N ALA A 136 -5.17 18.56 7.57
CA ALA A 136 -5.90 19.58 8.32
C ALA A 136 -5.29 19.94 9.71
N ARG A 137 -4.54 19.02 10.34
CA ARG A 137 -3.85 19.27 11.62
C ARG A 137 -2.55 20.05 11.47
N TYR A 138 -1.89 19.92 10.32
CA TYR A 138 -0.58 20.49 10.05
C TYR A 138 -0.61 21.50 8.89
N SER A 139 -1.82 21.99 8.54
CA SER A 139 -2.06 23.10 7.62
C SER A 139 -1.83 24.46 8.26
#